data_AF-A0A1Q3CW29-F1
#
_entry.id   AF-A0A1Q3CW29-F1
#
_cell.length_a   1.000
_cell.length_b   1.000
_cell.length_c   1.000
_cell.angle_alpha   90.00
_cell.angle_beta   90.00
_cell.angle_gamma   90.00
#
_symmetry.space_group_name_H-M   'P 1'
#
loop_
_entity.id
_entity.type
_entity.pdbx_description
1 polymer ?
#
loop_
_entity_poly.entity_id
_entity_poly.type
_entity_poly.pdbx_seq_one_letter_code
_entity_poly.pdbx_strand_id
1 'polypeptide(L)'
;LWHFQASWFQQFPDWLEYSPTVDATFCLPCYVFSCKPNNRFGADAFTMKGFRNWKKVNDGKKCAFLNHVGSSPSSSHNIAVKSCDDLMAQSQHIDKVLAEQSS
;
A
#
# COMPACT_ATOMS: atom_id res chain seq x y z
N LEU A 1 -9.69 1.96 -24.98
CA LEU A 1 -8.59 2.48 -24.13
C LEU A 1 -8.77 1.88 -22.75
N TRP A 2 -7.72 1.30 -22.17
CA TRP A 2 -7.79 0.89 -20.77
C TRP A 2 -7.71 2.15 -19.91
N HIS A 3 -8.54 2.25 -18.88
CA HIS A 3 -8.60 3.40 -17.99
C HIS A 3 -8.78 2.92 -16.55
N PHE A 4 -8.53 3.81 -15.59
CA PHE A 4 -8.82 3.57 -14.18
C PHE A 4 -10.30 3.22 -13.97
N GLN A 5 -10.58 2.22 -13.14
CA GLN A 5 -11.94 1.83 -12.78
C GLN A 5 -12.18 2.13 -11.30
N ALA A 6 -13.16 2.97 -10.98
CA ALA A 6 -13.52 3.31 -9.60
C ALA A 6 -13.98 2.08 -8.78
N SER A 7 -14.45 1.02 -9.44
CA SER A 7 -14.78 -0.25 -8.78
C SER A 7 -13.57 -0.92 -8.11
N TRP A 8 -12.35 -0.56 -8.48
CA TRP A 8 -11.15 -1.05 -7.81
C TRP A 8 -11.02 -0.54 -6.37
N PHE A 9 -11.60 0.61 -6.02
CA PHE A 9 -11.65 1.06 -4.62
C PHE A 9 -12.47 0.10 -3.74
N GLN A 10 -13.52 -0.51 -4.29
CA GLN A 10 -14.32 -1.49 -3.54
C GLN A 10 -13.58 -2.82 -3.35
N GLN A 11 -12.63 -3.12 -4.24
CA GLN A 11 -11.82 -4.34 -4.17
C GLN A 11 -10.57 -4.17 -3.28
N PHE A 12 -10.05 -2.94 -3.18
CA PHE A 12 -8.81 -2.62 -2.48
C PHE A 12 -8.96 -1.35 -1.61
N PRO A 13 -9.93 -1.32 -0.68
CA PRO A 13 -10.28 -0.10 0.05
C PRO A 13 -9.19 0.38 1.00
N ASP A 14 -8.37 -0.54 1.52
CA ASP A 14 -7.46 -0.25 2.64
C ASP A 14 -6.15 0.44 2.22
N TRP A 15 -5.85 0.51 0.92
CA TRP A 15 -4.54 0.99 0.46
C TRP A 15 -4.52 1.71 -0.88
N LEU A 16 -5.48 1.43 -1.77
CA LEU A 16 -5.42 1.91 -3.15
C LEU A 16 -5.78 3.39 -3.20
N GLU A 17 -4.83 4.20 -3.66
CA GLU A 17 -5.01 5.62 -3.93
C GLU A 17 -4.95 5.87 -5.44
N TYR A 18 -5.67 6.87 -5.94
CA TYR A 18 -5.62 7.29 -7.34
C TYR A 18 -5.40 8.80 -7.45
N SER A 19 -4.46 9.21 -8.28
CA SER A 19 -4.23 10.62 -8.61
C SER A 19 -4.73 10.92 -10.03
N PRO A 20 -5.81 11.71 -10.19
CA PRO A 20 -6.28 12.14 -11.51
C PRO A 20 -5.26 12.99 -12.26
N THR A 21 -4.41 13.74 -11.54
CA THR A 21 -3.40 14.64 -12.13
C THR A 21 -2.35 13.89 -12.93
N VAL A 22 -1.97 12.69 -12.49
CA VAL A 22 -0.95 11.86 -13.15
C VAL A 22 -1.50 10.58 -13.76
N ASP A 23 -2.81 10.37 -13.69
CA ASP A 23 -3.52 9.14 -14.11
C ASP A 23 -2.77 7.88 -13.63
N ALA A 24 -2.61 7.77 -12.31
CA ALA A 24 -1.85 6.68 -11.70
C ALA A 24 -2.40 6.30 -10.33
N THR A 25 -2.24 5.02 -9.98
CA THR A 25 -2.58 4.48 -8.67
C THR A 25 -1.36 4.26 -7.79
N PHE A 26 -1.55 4.40 -6.48
CA PHE A 26 -0.52 4.32 -5.45
C PHE A 26 -0.99 3.41 -4.30
N CYS A 27 -0.04 2.96 -3.48
CA CYS A 27 -0.28 2.31 -2.20
C CYS A 27 0.17 3.25 -1.09
N LEU A 28 -0.78 3.84 -0.35
CA LEU A 28 -0.46 4.79 0.71
C LEU A 28 0.41 4.17 1.82
N PRO A 29 0.08 2.98 2.39
CA PRO A 29 0.93 2.35 3.40
C PRO A 29 2.35 2.10 2.89
N CYS A 30 2.46 1.63 1.65
CA CYS A 30 3.73 1.34 1.02
C CYS A 30 4.53 2.63 0.76
N TYR A 31 3.88 3.72 0.36
CA TYR A 31 4.53 5.01 0.15
C TYR A 31 5.21 5.50 1.44
N VAL A 32 4.55 5.36 2.59
CA VAL A 32 5.07 5.80 3.89
C VAL A 32 6.10 4.83 4.46
N PHE A 33 5.84 3.52 4.41
CA PHE A 33 6.60 2.50 5.14
C PHE A 33 7.46 1.57 4.27
N SER A 34 7.80 1.97 3.04
CA SER A 34 8.65 1.17 2.15
C SER A 34 9.96 0.72 2.82
N CYS A 35 10.03 -0.55 3.24
CA CYS A 35 11.12 -1.06 4.09
C CYS A 35 12.49 -1.22 3.41
N LYS A 36 12.60 -1.06 2.08
CA LYS A 36 13.83 -0.87 1.30
C LYS A 36 13.48 -0.98 -0.18
N PRO A 37 14.10 -0.19 -1.07
CA PRO A 37 14.13 -0.52 -2.49
C PRO A 37 15.04 -1.74 -2.62
N ASN A 38 14.48 -2.93 -2.43
CA ASN A 38 15.07 -4.11 -3.03
C ASN A 38 15.24 -3.73 -4.50
N ASN A 39 16.43 -3.86 -5.09
CA ASN A 39 16.71 -3.49 -6.49
C ASN A 39 15.96 -4.38 -7.52
N ARG A 40 14.75 -4.82 -7.18
CA ARG A 40 13.80 -5.50 -8.03
C ARG A 40 13.10 -4.41 -8.83
N PHE A 41 13.24 -4.52 -10.15
CA PHE A 41 12.53 -3.70 -11.11
C PHE A 41 11.03 -3.62 -10.76
N GLY A 42 10.49 -2.41 -10.60
CA GLY A 42 9.07 -2.17 -10.34
C GLY A 42 8.64 -2.13 -8.87
N ALA A 43 9.56 -2.22 -7.91
CA ALA A 43 9.24 -2.03 -6.49
C ALA A 43 8.65 -0.64 -6.19
N ASP A 44 8.97 0.36 -7.01
CA ASP A 44 8.50 1.74 -6.89
C ASP A 44 7.24 2.06 -7.71
N ALA A 45 6.67 1.07 -8.41
CA ALA A 45 5.53 1.28 -9.28
C ALA A 45 4.30 1.78 -8.50
N PHE A 46 4.07 1.28 -7.29
CA PHE A 46 2.94 1.71 -6.44
C PHE A 46 3.32 2.78 -5.42
N THR A 47 4.55 3.33 -5.47
CA THR A 47 5.02 4.32 -4.50
C THR A 47 5.44 5.62 -5.19
N MET A 48 6.68 5.75 -5.64
CA MET A 48 7.14 7.00 -6.25
C MET A 48 6.63 7.21 -7.68
N LYS A 49 6.58 6.16 -8.49
CA LYS A 49 6.29 6.31 -9.93
C LYS A 49 4.81 6.40 -10.25
N GLY A 50 3.97 5.77 -9.42
CA GLY A 50 2.57 5.54 -9.72
C GLY A 50 2.37 4.46 -10.78
N PHE A 51 1.37 3.62 -10.57
CA PHE A 51 1.04 2.52 -11.46
C PHE A 51 -0.05 2.95 -12.43
N ARG A 52 0.20 2.78 -13.73
CA ARG A 52 -0.73 3.17 -14.81
C ARG A 52 -0.96 2.10 -15.88
N ASN A 53 -0.49 0.86 -15.64
CA ASN A 53 -0.67 -0.23 -16.59
C ASN A 53 -2.00 -0.95 -16.35
N TRP A 54 -3.09 -0.28 -16.72
CA TRP A 54 -4.47 -0.73 -16.49
C TRP A 54 -4.77 -2.12 -17.06
N LYS A 55 -4.14 -2.50 -18.17
CA LYS A 55 -4.27 -3.85 -18.74
C LYS A 55 -3.85 -4.94 -17.76
N LYS A 56 -2.80 -4.70 -16.96
CA LYS A 56 -2.28 -5.67 -16.00
C LYS A 56 -3.15 -5.80 -14.74
N VAL A 57 -4.07 -4.88 -14.47
CA VAL A 57 -5.02 -5.03 -13.35
C VAL A 57 -6.04 -6.12 -13.66
N ASN A 58 -6.46 -6.22 -14.92
CA ASN A 58 -7.47 -7.19 -15.37
C ASN A 58 -6.89 -8.53 -15.85
N ASP A 59 -5.62 -8.83 -15.56
CA ASP A 59 -4.92 -10.05 -16.02
C ASP A 59 -5.16 -11.26 -15.10
N GLY A 60 -6.37 -11.41 -14.58
CA GLY A 60 -6.78 -12.52 -13.70
C GLY A 60 -5.80 -12.79 -12.55
N LYS A 61 -5.21 -13.99 -12.50
CA LYS A 61 -4.23 -14.38 -11.47
C LYS A 61 -2.92 -13.58 -11.52
N LYS A 62 -2.64 -12.91 -12.64
CA LYS A 62 -1.47 -12.02 -12.81
C LYS A 62 -1.83 -10.55 -12.57
N CYS A 63 -3.01 -10.27 -12.00
CA CYS A 63 -3.45 -8.94 -11.62
C CYS A 63 -2.33 -8.20 -10.87
N ALA A 64 -1.98 -7.01 -11.36
CA ALA A 64 -0.91 -6.20 -10.78
C ALA A 64 -1.19 -5.81 -9.32
N PHE A 65 -2.45 -5.56 -8.95
CA PHE A 65 -2.83 -5.22 -7.59
C PHE A 65 -2.69 -6.42 -6.66
N LEU A 66 -3.17 -7.61 -7.06
CA LEU A 66 -2.99 -8.84 -6.29
C LEU A 66 -1.50 -9.20 -6.14
N ASN A 67 -0.72 -9.05 -7.21
CA ASN A 67 0.73 -9.28 -7.16
C ASN A 67 1.46 -8.28 -6.26
N HIS A 68 0.97 -7.05 -6.16
CA HIS A 68 1.52 -6.03 -5.26
C HIS A 68 1.25 -6.38 -3.80
N VAL A 69 0.01 -6.75 -3.47
CA VAL A 69 -0.37 -7.21 -2.12
C VAL A 69 0.46 -8.44 -1.73
N GLY A 70 0.66 -9.37 -2.67
CA GLY A 70 1.38 -10.60 -2.45
C GLY A 70 0.59 -11.61 -1.62
N SER A 71 0.97 -12.89 -1.69
CA SER A 71 0.24 -13.98 -1.03
C SER A 71 0.70 -14.29 0.39
N SER A 72 1.83 -13.73 0.82
CA SER A 72 2.40 -13.98 2.14
C SER A 72 2.00 -12.88 3.13
N PRO A 73 1.67 -13.22 4.40
CA PRO A 73 1.52 -12.23 5.47
C PRO A 73 2.77 -11.37 5.70
N SER A 74 3.95 -11.89 5.33
CA SER A 74 5.23 -11.17 5.41
C SER A 74 5.63 -10.47 4.11
N SER A 75 4.71 -10.33 3.16
CA SER A 75 4.95 -9.51 1.96
C SER A 75 5.16 -8.04 2.34
N SER A 76 5.89 -7.31 1.51
CA SER A 76 6.22 -5.90 1.76
C SER A 76 4.99 -5.03 1.96
N HIS A 77 3.92 -5.29 1.22
CA HIS A 77 2.65 -4.60 1.37
C HIS A 77 2.03 -4.86 2.75
N ASN A 78 1.87 -6.12 3.16
CA ASN A 78 1.25 -6.46 4.44
C ASN A 78 2.07 -5.95 5.64
N ILE A 79 3.40 -5.94 5.54
CA ILE A 79 4.27 -5.32 6.56
C ILE A 79 4.03 -3.81 6.64
N ALA A 80 3.89 -3.14 5.50
CA ALA A 80 3.62 -1.70 5.45
C ALA A 80 2.23 -1.34 6.00
N VAL A 81 1.20 -2.13 5.66
CA VAL A 81 -0.15 -1.99 6.23
C VAL A 81 -0.10 -2.15 7.74
N LYS A 82 0.55 -3.21 8.24
CA LYS A 82 0.70 -3.40 9.69
C LYS A 82 1.42 -2.23 10.36
N SER A 83 2.45 -1.68 9.71
CA SER A 83 3.17 -0.51 10.24
C SER A 83 2.30 0.75 10.28
N CYS A 84 1.39 0.92 9.31
CA CYS A 84 0.34 1.93 9.35
C CYS A 84 -0.59 1.72 10.54
N ASP A 85 -1.09 0.50 10.75
CA ASP A 85 -1.99 0.17 11.85
C ASP A 85 -1.32 0.41 13.22
N ASP A 86 -0.08 -0.04 13.37
CA ASP A 86 0.73 0.14 14.58
C ASP A 86 0.96 1.64 14.86
N LEU A 87 1.20 2.46 13.82
CA LEU A 87 1.32 3.92 13.96
C LEU A 87 -0.01 4.56 14.43
N MET A 88 -1.15 4.08 13.93
CA MET A 88 -2.46 4.62 14.28
C MET A 88 -2.97 4.13 15.65
N ALA A 89 -2.38 3.06 16.19
CA ALA A 89 -2.71 2.51 17.49
C ALA A 89 -2.24 3.44 18.64
N GLN A 90 -3.09 4.41 18.98
CA GLN A 90 -2.82 5.39 20.04
C GLN A 90 -2.47 4.79 21.41
N SER A 91 -2.82 3.54 21.70
CA SER A 91 -2.45 2.86 22.94
C SER A 91 -0.94 2.69 23.10
N GLN A 92 -0.18 2.67 22.01
CA GLN A 92 1.27 2.50 22.01
C GLN A 92 2.03 3.83 21.91
N HIS A 93 1.35 4.97 21.98
CA HIS A 93 1.99 6.27 21.99
C HIS A 93 2.82 6.47 23.27
N ILE A 94 3.98 7.13 23.10
CA ILE A 94 4.96 7.42 24.16
C ILE A 94 4.27 8.02 25.40
N ASP A 95 3.35 8.97 25.21
CA ASP A 95 2.67 9.64 26.32
C ASP A 95 1.84 8.68 27.19
N LYS A 96 1.19 7.68 26.60
CA LYS A 96 0.39 6.70 27.35
C LYS A 96 1.27 5.72 28.12
N VAL A 97 2.36 5.26 27.50
CA VAL A 97 3.33 4.38 28.16
C VAL A 97 4.00 5.10 29.33
N LEU A 98 4.37 6.38 29.19
CA LEU A 98 4.94 7.16 30.30
C LEU A 98 3.93 7.36 31.44
N ALA A 99 2.65 7.56 31.14
CA ALA A 99 1.62 7.69 32.17
C ALA A 99 1.42 6.39 32.97
N GLU A 100 1.46 5.22 32.33
CA GLU A 100 1.37 3.92 33.00
C GLU A 100 2.58 3.60 33.88
N GLN A 101 3.79 4.02 33.49
CA GLN A 101 5.01 3.82 34.28
C GLN A 101 5.14 4.78 35.47
N SER A 102 4.36 5.86 35.48
CA SER A 102 4.39 6.88 36.54
C SER A 102 3.30 6.70 37.60
N SER A 103 2.51 5.63 37.49
CA SER A 103 1.39 5.29 38.39
C SER A 103 1.69 4.06 39.23
#